data_AF-A0A3D2IBU2-F1
#
_entry.id   AF-A0A3D2IBU2-F1
#
_cell.length_a   1.000
_cell.length_b   1.000
_cell.length_c   1.000
_cell.angle_alpha   90.00
_cell.angle_beta   90.00
_cell.angle_gamma   90.00
#
_symmetry.space_group_name_H-M   'P 1'
#
loop_
_entity.id
_entity.type
_entity.pdbx_description
1 polymer ?
#
loop_
_entity_poly.entity_id
_entity_poly.type
_entity_poly.pdbx_seq_one_letter_code
_entity_poly.pdbx_strand_id
1 'polypeptide(L)'
;PRLGVSFPITDLSKFFFNYGHTVQLPDPENLYLTRVEPFTSTVVRVAAPENKLPKTVSYELGYEHNILENYLVRVSGYYKDLSNQPIQVGFTSRDNNSYTVSRAFSYEDIRGFEFTFRKQTGRYFWGEINYTYSVASRGLFGTLENYENPFDQRNYERTTGDNDIFRPVPQPFARLQLYLQSPAEFGPELLGGKPLANWQFVPLVTWQAGSRFTYTGGGSIPGVVNNVQLRDFWGTSLRVTKNVNLNNGSSVRFFADVSNVINRRNFNPFNSGSISGNDYLDYMASLHLPADVLDEIGLINQRVPGSDKPGDYRPADVEYVPIEVSVNLPTQGNTRALYYNSTEGKYYQWNGTAFVDADGKFVDRVLDDKAYINMPNQRFFNFLDPRTIRFGVRFSF
;
A
#
# COMPACT_ATOMS: atom_id res chain seq x y z
N PRO A 1 -7.89 9.09 32.04
CA PRO A 1 -6.70 9.78 32.63
C PRO A 1 -5.66 10.01 31.53
N ARG A 2 -4.85 11.06 31.65
CA ARG A 2 -3.71 11.32 30.77
C ARG A 2 -2.52 11.74 31.62
N LEU A 3 -1.35 11.20 31.31
CA LEU A 3 -0.08 11.50 31.96
C LEU A 3 0.95 11.73 30.86
N GLY A 4 1.57 12.89 30.86
CA GLY A 4 2.73 13.19 30.02
C GLY A 4 3.91 13.50 30.93
N VAL A 5 5.03 12.83 30.70
CA VAL A 5 6.30 13.11 31.36
C VAL A 5 7.28 13.53 30.28
N SER A 6 7.92 14.69 30.45
CA SER A 6 9.04 15.11 29.62
C SER A 6 10.22 15.40 30.53
N PHE A 7 11.30 14.67 30.32
CA PHE A 7 12.50 14.75 31.15
C PHE A 7 13.68 15.21 30.28
N PRO A 8 14.15 16.46 30.43
CA PRO A 8 15.37 16.90 29.79
C PRO A 8 16.56 16.15 30.42
N ILE A 9 17.34 15.46 29.60
CA ILE A 9 18.57 14.77 30.03
C ILE A 9 19.75 15.74 29.96
N THR A 10 19.74 16.59 28.93
CA THR A 10 20.73 17.65 28.66
C THR A 10 20.01 18.83 28.02
N ASP A 11 20.72 19.93 27.77
CA ASP A 11 20.20 21.08 27.02
C ASP A 11 19.82 20.74 25.57
N LEU A 12 20.31 19.62 25.04
CA LEU A 12 20.12 19.18 23.65
C LEU A 12 19.27 17.92 23.53
N SER A 13 18.92 17.25 24.63
CA SER A 13 18.22 15.97 24.56
C SER A 13 17.17 15.79 25.64
N LYS A 14 16.05 15.17 25.29
CA LYS A 14 14.98 14.82 26.24
C LYS A 14 14.45 13.41 26.01
N PHE A 15 14.05 12.76 27.09
CA PHE A 15 13.12 11.64 27.05
C PHE A 15 11.70 12.16 27.22
N PHE A 16 10.74 11.52 26.57
CA PHE A 16 9.34 11.77 26.82
C PHE A 16 8.56 10.47 26.89
N PHE A 17 7.56 10.46 27.75
CA PHE A 17 6.63 9.36 27.94
C PHE A 17 5.21 9.92 27.97
N ASN A 18 4.35 9.39 27.11
CA ASN A 18 2.93 9.74 27.10
C ASN A 18 2.10 8.50 27.38
N TYR A 19 1.13 8.65 28.27
CA TYR A 19 0.13 7.64 28.58
C TYR A 19 -1.25 8.29 28.62
N GLY A 20 -2.23 7.66 27.98
CA GLY A 20 -3.57 8.22 27.90
C GLY A 20 -4.67 7.21 27.67
N HIS A 21 -5.80 7.44 28.33
CA HIS A 21 -7.07 6.80 28.05
C HIS A 21 -7.95 7.79 27.29
N THR A 22 -8.45 7.36 26.13
CA THR A 22 -9.44 8.10 25.36
C THR A 22 -10.66 7.21 25.17
N VAL A 23 -11.84 7.79 25.29
CA VAL A 23 -13.11 7.16 24.94
C VAL A 23 -13.72 7.93 23.79
N GLN A 24 -14.34 7.22 22.85
CA GLN A 24 -14.98 7.80 21.68
C GLN A 24 -16.48 7.57 21.74
N LEU A 25 -17.27 8.57 21.36
CA LEU A 25 -18.69 8.39 21.14
C LEU A 25 -18.90 7.51 19.90
N PRO A 26 -19.67 6.41 19.98
CA PRO A 26 -20.00 5.61 18.82
C PRO A 26 -20.67 6.44 17.73
N ASP A 27 -20.53 6.00 16.48
CA ASP A 27 -21.27 6.60 15.38
C ASP A 27 -22.78 6.58 15.67
N PRO A 28 -23.54 7.60 15.25
CA PRO A 28 -24.99 7.66 15.49
C PRO A 28 -25.74 6.40 15.04
N GLU A 29 -25.23 5.69 14.02
CA GLU A 29 -25.80 4.42 13.59
C GLU A 29 -25.71 3.29 14.62
N ASN A 30 -24.71 3.30 15.50
CA ASN A 30 -24.56 2.32 16.57
C ASN A 30 -25.40 2.69 17.80
N LEU A 31 -25.89 3.93 17.89
CA LEU A 31 -26.71 4.44 19.00
C LEU A 31 -28.21 4.45 18.68
N TYR A 32 -28.60 4.77 17.44
CA TYR A 32 -29.98 5.12 17.12
C TYR A 32 -30.58 4.44 15.88
N LEU A 33 -29.79 3.73 15.06
CA LEU A 33 -30.30 3.16 13.82
C LEU A 33 -31.21 1.95 14.08
N THR A 34 -32.41 2.00 13.52
CA THR A 34 -33.20 0.83 13.19
C THR A 34 -33.40 0.82 11.68
N ARG A 35 -32.85 -0.18 10.99
CA ARG A 35 -33.00 -0.32 9.54
C ARG A 35 -34.03 -1.40 9.23
N VAL A 36 -34.99 -1.02 8.40
CA VAL A 36 -36.00 -1.91 7.83
C VAL A 36 -35.71 -2.08 6.35
N GLU A 37 -35.76 -3.31 5.86
CA GLU A 37 -35.66 -3.62 4.44
C GLU A 37 -36.96 -3.24 3.73
N PRO A 38 -36.96 -2.33 2.75
CA PRO A 38 -38.18 -1.80 2.14
C PRO A 38 -39.05 -2.87 1.44
N PHE A 39 -38.45 -3.93 0.90
CA PHE A 39 -39.17 -4.93 0.12
C PHE A 39 -39.85 -6.01 0.98
N THR A 40 -39.26 -6.35 2.11
CA THR A 40 -39.75 -7.40 3.03
C THR A 40 -40.39 -6.83 4.28
N SER A 41 -40.23 -5.52 4.54
CA SER A 41 -40.66 -4.85 5.78
C SER A 41 -40.08 -5.49 7.04
N THR A 42 -38.95 -6.19 6.92
CA THR A 42 -38.26 -6.84 8.04
C THR A 42 -37.19 -5.92 8.60
N VAL A 43 -37.00 -5.97 9.92
CA VAL A 43 -35.88 -5.29 10.58
C VAL A 43 -34.61 -6.06 10.26
N VAL A 44 -33.60 -5.39 9.68
CA VAL A 44 -32.33 -6.02 9.26
C VAL A 44 -31.13 -5.54 10.07
N ARG A 45 -31.24 -4.38 10.75
CA ARG A 45 -30.20 -3.87 11.64
C ARG A 45 -30.81 -3.07 12.78
N VAL A 46 -30.32 -3.32 13.99
CA VAL A 46 -30.73 -2.60 15.21
C VAL A 46 -29.48 -2.07 15.91
N ALA A 47 -29.54 -0.82 16.37
CA ALA A 47 -28.52 -0.19 17.19
C ALA A 47 -28.53 -0.76 18.62
N ALA A 48 -27.43 -0.57 19.33
CA ALA A 48 -27.26 -1.01 20.70
C ALA A 48 -26.68 0.13 21.53
N PRO A 49 -27.51 1.12 21.93
CA PRO A 49 -27.07 2.27 22.71
C PRO A 49 -26.48 1.88 24.08
N GLU A 50 -26.79 0.68 24.57
CA GLU A 50 -26.24 0.10 25.79
C GLU A 50 -24.78 -0.35 25.66
N ASN A 51 -24.21 -0.36 24.45
CA ASN A 51 -22.83 -0.77 24.23
C ASN A 51 -21.85 0.10 25.04
N LYS A 52 -20.82 -0.57 25.58
CA LYS A 52 -19.67 0.12 26.16
C LYS A 52 -19.04 1.03 25.11
N LEU A 53 -18.67 2.24 25.52
CA LEU A 53 -18.00 3.17 24.63
C LEU A 53 -16.64 2.59 24.17
N PRO A 54 -16.30 2.72 22.87
CA PRO A 54 -14.97 2.43 22.37
C PRO A 54 -13.90 3.14 23.19
N LYS A 55 -12.90 2.38 23.62
CA LYS A 55 -11.82 2.86 24.49
C LYS A 55 -10.48 2.57 23.85
N THR A 56 -9.60 3.56 23.90
CA THR A 56 -8.19 3.42 23.51
C THR A 56 -7.30 3.74 24.69
N VAL A 57 -6.44 2.79 25.06
CA VAL A 57 -5.33 3.00 25.98
C VAL A 57 -4.06 3.13 25.13
N SER A 58 -3.32 4.22 25.32
CA SER A 58 -2.15 4.55 24.51
C SER A 58 -0.93 4.77 25.39
N TYR A 59 0.21 4.26 24.92
CA TYR A 59 1.53 4.43 25.51
C TYR A 59 2.48 4.88 24.39
N GLU A 60 3.33 5.85 24.68
CA GLU A 60 4.39 6.31 23.80
C GLU A 60 5.62 6.58 24.66
N LEU A 61 6.77 6.04 24.25
CA LEU A 61 8.06 6.35 24.83
C LEU A 61 8.96 6.83 23.70
N GLY A 62 9.63 7.95 23.90
CA GLY A 62 10.53 8.45 22.89
C GLY A 62 11.68 9.29 23.42
N TYR A 63 12.60 9.53 22.51
CA TYR A 63 13.85 10.24 22.69
C TYR A 63 13.99 11.29 21.59
N GLU A 64 14.35 12.50 21.98
CA GLU A 64 14.69 13.59 21.05
C GLU A 64 16.08 14.11 21.34
N HIS A 65 16.85 14.36 20.28
CA HIS A 65 18.21 14.90 20.35
C HIS A 65 18.43 15.96 19.28
N ASN A 66 18.87 17.14 19.68
CA ASN A 66 19.34 18.20 18.78
C ASN A 66 20.86 18.08 18.58
N ILE A 67 21.27 17.79 17.35
CA ILE A 67 22.66 17.63 16.92
C ILE A 67 23.07 18.89 16.15
N LEU A 68 24.22 19.48 16.50
CA LEU A 68 24.79 20.65 15.79
C LEU A 68 23.79 21.81 15.64
N GLU A 69 22.94 22.00 16.66
CA GLU A 69 21.91 23.06 16.81
C GLU A 69 20.75 23.04 15.79
N ASN A 70 20.94 22.44 14.62
CA ASN A 70 20.02 22.52 13.48
C ASN A 70 19.41 21.18 13.04
N TYR A 71 19.85 20.06 13.63
CA TYR A 71 19.38 18.72 13.28
C TYR A 71 18.65 18.08 14.45
N LEU A 72 17.38 17.74 14.27
CA LEU A 72 16.58 17.02 15.25
C LEU A 72 16.46 15.56 14.84
N VAL A 73 16.85 14.66 15.75
CA VAL A 73 16.52 13.24 15.68
C VAL A 73 15.43 12.97 16.70
N ARG A 74 14.32 12.37 16.27
CA ARG A 74 13.24 11.89 17.14
C ARG A 74 13.03 10.41 16.88
N VAL A 75 13.01 9.65 17.96
CA VAL A 75 12.78 8.22 17.94
C VAL A 75 11.70 7.90 18.97
N SER A 76 10.63 7.22 18.57
CA SER A 76 9.57 6.81 19.51
C SER A 76 9.09 5.40 19.22
N GLY A 77 8.76 4.68 20.28
CA GLY A 77 7.96 3.46 20.25
C GLY A 77 6.59 3.74 20.84
N TYR A 78 5.55 3.16 20.24
CA TYR A 78 4.19 3.30 20.76
C TYR A 78 3.45 1.95 20.80
N TYR A 79 2.49 1.89 21.71
CA TYR A 79 1.53 0.80 21.83
C TYR A 79 0.14 1.39 22.09
N LYS A 80 -0.86 0.88 21.38
CA LYS A 80 -2.27 1.27 21.52
C LYS A 80 -3.09 -0.01 21.65
N ASP A 81 -3.89 -0.07 22.70
CA ASP A 81 -4.92 -1.10 22.93
C ASP A 81 -6.28 -0.45 22.70
N LEU A 82 -7.00 -0.92 21.67
CA LEU A 82 -8.35 -0.52 21.34
C LEU A 82 -9.29 -1.63 21.77
N SER A 83 -10.22 -1.31 22.67
CA SER A 83 -11.23 -2.23 23.18
C SER A 83 -12.64 -1.69 22.98
N ASN A 84 -13.62 -2.58 23.10
CA ASN A 84 -15.05 -2.27 22.94
C ASN A 84 -15.38 -1.66 21.56
N GLN A 85 -14.67 -2.05 20.51
CA GLN A 85 -14.96 -1.56 19.16
C GLN A 85 -16.27 -2.21 18.67
N PRO A 86 -17.18 -1.45 18.04
CA PRO A 86 -18.44 -1.97 17.56
C PRO A 86 -18.21 -2.87 16.35
N ILE A 87 -18.85 -4.03 16.34
CA ILE A 87 -18.96 -4.93 15.19
C ILE A 87 -20.41 -5.41 15.07
N GLN A 88 -20.86 -5.69 13.86
CA GLN A 88 -22.20 -6.25 13.64
C GLN A 88 -22.19 -7.74 13.97
N VAL A 89 -23.14 -8.16 14.80
CA VAL A 89 -23.40 -9.56 15.15
C VAL A 89 -24.76 -9.94 14.59
N GLY A 90 -24.79 -10.99 13.77
CA GLY A 90 -25.99 -11.54 13.16
C GLY A 90 -26.77 -12.43 14.11
N PHE A 91 -28.09 -12.30 14.04
CA PHE A 91 -29.08 -13.17 14.66
C PHE A 91 -29.94 -13.75 13.54
N THR A 92 -29.76 -15.03 13.25
CA THR A 92 -30.46 -15.73 12.19
C THR A 92 -31.66 -16.48 12.77
N SER A 93 -32.87 -16.04 12.39
CA SER A 93 -34.11 -16.69 12.80
C SER A 93 -34.47 -17.84 11.87
N ARG A 94 -35.23 -18.81 12.38
CA ARG A 94 -35.83 -19.88 11.58
C ARG A 94 -36.91 -19.36 10.62
N ASP A 95 -37.57 -18.27 11.00
CA ASP A 95 -38.75 -17.73 10.29
C ASP A 95 -38.39 -16.51 9.41
N ASN A 96 -37.14 -16.44 8.95
CA ASN A 96 -36.64 -15.45 7.99
C ASN A 96 -36.65 -13.98 8.46
N ASN A 97 -36.74 -13.74 9.77
CA ASN A 97 -36.64 -12.43 10.42
C ASN A 97 -35.24 -12.22 11.02
N SER A 98 -34.20 -12.41 10.20
CA SER A 98 -32.82 -12.25 10.63
C SER A 98 -32.41 -10.78 10.68
N TYR A 99 -31.63 -10.42 11.68
CA TYR A 99 -31.17 -9.04 11.87
C TYR A 99 -29.76 -9.01 12.43
N THR A 100 -29.11 -7.87 12.30
CA THR A 100 -27.80 -7.61 12.90
C THR A 100 -27.93 -6.62 14.05
N VAL A 101 -27.11 -6.79 15.08
CA VAL A 101 -27.00 -5.84 16.19
C VAL A 101 -25.54 -5.46 16.39
N SER A 102 -25.29 -4.18 16.64
CA SER A 102 -23.95 -3.71 17.00
C SER A 102 -23.55 -4.25 18.37
N ARG A 103 -22.36 -4.83 18.50
CA ARG A 103 -21.78 -5.33 19.76
C ARG A 103 -20.35 -4.84 19.93
N ALA A 104 -19.98 -4.52 21.16
CA ALA A 104 -18.64 -4.08 21.51
C ALA A 104 -17.63 -5.25 21.63
N PHE A 105 -17.59 -6.11 20.61
CA PHE A 105 -16.84 -7.38 20.64
C PHE A 105 -15.45 -7.30 19.99
N SER A 106 -15.17 -6.23 19.24
CA SER A 106 -13.90 -6.09 18.53
C SER A 106 -12.82 -5.43 19.39
N TYR A 107 -11.59 -5.92 19.24
CA TYR A 107 -10.40 -5.34 19.84
C TYR A 107 -9.24 -5.29 18.84
N GLU A 108 -8.34 -4.33 19.02
CA GLU A 108 -7.17 -4.13 18.17
C GLU A 108 -5.97 -3.67 18.99
N ASP A 109 -4.84 -4.35 18.81
CA ASP A 109 -3.54 -3.99 19.37
C ASP A 109 -2.67 -3.40 18.27
N ILE A 110 -2.23 -2.16 18.43
CA ILE A 110 -1.34 -1.48 17.47
C ILE A 110 -0.03 -1.15 18.17
N ARG A 111 1.07 -1.67 17.64
CA ARG A 111 2.42 -1.35 18.10
C ARG A 111 3.27 -0.85 16.96
N GLY A 112 4.16 0.08 17.25
CA GLY A 112 5.01 0.62 16.22
C GLY A 112 6.18 1.40 16.74
N PHE A 113 6.98 1.83 15.78
CA PHE A 113 8.16 2.64 15.96
C PHE A 113 8.16 3.74 14.90
N GLU A 114 8.50 4.94 15.33
CA GLU A 114 8.64 6.11 14.48
C GLU A 114 10.04 6.69 14.61
N PHE A 115 10.58 7.07 13.45
CA PHE A 115 11.83 7.79 13.34
C PHE A 115 11.60 9.05 12.53
N THR A 116 12.07 10.19 13.05
CA THR A 116 12.11 11.45 12.33
C THR A 116 13.52 12.01 12.39
N PHE A 117 14.06 12.35 11.22
CA PHE A 117 15.25 13.15 11.08
C PHE A 117 14.87 14.46 10.40
N ARG A 118 15.11 15.60 11.07
CA ARG A 118 14.74 16.92 10.55
C ARG A 118 15.93 17.86 10.62
N LYS A 119 16.25 18.52 9.50
CA LYS A 119 17.09 19.71 9.48
C LYS A 119 16.17 20.93 9.40
N GLN A 120 16.19 21.79 10.42
CA GLN A 120 15.21 22.88 10.54
C GLN A 120 15.45 24.02 9.56
N THR A 121 16.70 24.39 9.35
CA THR A 121 17.09 25.52 8.49
C THR A 121 18.41 25.24 7.76
N GLY A 122 18.69 26.00 6.71
CA GLY A 122 19.96 25.95 6.00
C GLY A 122 19.96 26.81 4.74
N ARG A 123 21.14 27.30 4.36
CA ARG A 123 21.33 28.16 3.18
C ARG A 123 20.97 27.47 1.86
N TYR A 124 21.27 26.18 1.74
CA TYR A 124 21.08 25.40 0.50
C TYR A 124 19.99 24.35 0.62
N PHE A 125 19.81 23.77 1.81
CA PHE A 125 18.79 22.76 2.02
C PHE A 125 18.38 22.62 3.47
N TRP A 126 17.14 22.20 3.66
CA TRP A 126 16.53 21.77 4.92
C TRP A 126 15.37 20.82 4.61
N GLY A 127 14.76 20.23 5.63
CA GLY A 127 13.67 19.28 5.42
C GLY A 127 13.69 18.14 6.42
N GLU A 128 12.95 17.08 6.10
CA GLU A 128 12.77 15.95 6.99
C GLU A 128 12.58 14.62 6.28
N ILE A 129 12.95 13.58 7.00
CA ILE A 129 12.68 12.17 6.70
C ILE A 129 11.88 11.62 7.87
N ASN A 130 10.76 10.99 7.58
CA ASN A 130 9.95 10.26 8.54
C ASN A 130 9.91 8.80 8.12
N TYR A 131 9.98 7.90 9.08
CA TYR A 131 9.83 6.46 8.89
C TYR A 131 8.94 5.91 10.00
N THR A 132 7.94 5.12 9.62
CA THR A 132 6.99 4.51 10.54
C THR A 132 6.92 3.02 10.24
N TYR A 133 7.16 2.22 11.27
CA TYR A 133 6.87 0.79 11.28
C TYR A 133 5.68 0.57 12.21
N SER A 134 4.58 0.01 11.70
CA SER A 134 3.39 -0.26 12.49
C SER A 134 2.87 -1.66 12.20
N VAL A 135 2.52 -2.39 13.27
CA VAL A 135 1.84 -3.68 13.22
C VAL A 135 0.55 -3.52 14.01
N ALA A 136 -0.57 -3.88 13.41
CA ALA A 136 -1.84 -4.00 14.11
C ALA A 136 -2.24 -5.47 14.16
N SER A 137 -2.68 -5.99 15.28
CA SER A 137 -3.39 -7.27 15.37
C SER A 137 -4.81 -7.03 15.82
N ARG A 138 -5.75 -7.80 15.26
CA ARG A 138 -7.17 -7.64 15.51
C ARG A 138 -7.74 -8.98 15.96
N GLY A 139 -8.73 -8.91 16.82
CA GLY A 139 -9.48 -10.09 17.21
C GLY A 139 -10.88 -9.70 17.65
N LEU A 140 -11.68 -10.71 17.88
CA LEU A 140 -13.07 -10.57 18.27
C LEU A 140 -13.31 -11.42 19.51
N PHE A 141 -14.35 -11.05 20.27
CA PHE A 141 -14.90 -11.86 21.34
C PHE A 141 -16.29 -12.37 20.95
N GLY A 142 -16.68 -13.51 21.50
CA GLY A 142 -18.01 -14.07 21.30
C GLY A 142 -18.17 -14.73 19.93
N THR A 143 -19.39 -14.70 19.41
CA THR A 143 -19.80 -15.28 18.12
C THR A 143 -20.36 -14.17 17.25
N LEU A 144 -19.95 -14.15 15.97
CA LEU A 144 -20.47 -13.17 15.01
C LEU A 144 -21.85 -13.54 14.49
N GLU A 145 -22.16 -14.82 14.41
CA GLU A 145 -23.47 -15.32 14.02
C GLU A 145 -24.11 -16.11 15.17
N ASN A 146 -25.41 -15.91 15.35
CA ASN A 146 -26.21 -16.61 16.35
C ASN A 146 -27.47 -17.15 15.66
N TYR A 147 -27.58 -18.47 15.61
CA TYR A 147 -28.68 -19.17 14.96
C TYR A 147 -29.73 -19.59 15.98
N GLU A 148 -30.99 -19.30 15.69
CA GLU A 148 -32.13 -19.82 16.45
C GLU A 148 -32.22 -21.35 16.33
N ASN A 149 -31.81 -21.91 15.19
CA ASN A 149 -31.73 -23.35 15.00
C ASN A 149 -30.52 -23.93 15.76
N PRO A 150 -30.73 -24.81 16.76
CA PRO A 150 -29.64 -25.35 17.58
C PRO A 150 -28.68 -26.27 16.80
N PHE A 151 -29.12 -26.87 15.69
CA PHE A 151 -28.25 -27.67 14.83
C PHE A 151 -27.25 -26.79 14.08
N ASP A 152 -27.73 -25.69 13.50
CA ASP A 152 -26.90 -24.74 12.76
C ASP A 152 -25.95 -24.01 13.71
N GLN A 153 -26.46 -23.59 14.89
CA GLN A 153 -25.62 -22.98 15.93
C GLN A 153 -24.46 -23.90 16.33
N ARG A 154 -24.74 -25.19 16.57
CA ARG A 154 -23.69 -26.16 16.93
C ARG A 154 -22.67 -26.36 15.81
N ASN A 155 -23.11 -26.38 14.56
CA ASN A 155 -22.20 -26.50 13.42
C ASN A 155 -21.31 -25.26 13.27
N TYR A 156 -21.89 -24.07 13.46
CA TYR A 156 -21.16 -22.82 13.46
C TYR A 156 -20.11 -22.78 14.57
N GLU A 157 -20.49 -23.07 15.82
CA GLU A 157 -19.56 -23.12 16.96
C GLU A 157 -18.40 -24.10 16.77
N ARG A 158 -18.61 -25.20 16.01
CA ARG A 158 -17.56 -26.18 15.71
C ARG A 158 -16.58 -25.73 14.62
N THR A 159 -16.97 -24.80 13.77
CA THR A 159 -16.24 -24.47 12.52
C THR A 159 -15.82 -23.01 12.44
N THR A 160 -16.38 -22.14 13.29
CA THR A 160 -16.11 -20.71 13.26
C THR A 160 -14.67 -20.39 13.62
N GLY A 161 -14.09 -19.45 12.88
CA GLY A 161 -12.81 -18.80 13.17
C GLY A 161 -12.98 -17.39 13.72
N ASP A 162 -14.16 -17.00 14.21
CA ASP A 162 -14.42 -15.61 14.66
C ASP A 162 -13.39 -15.10 15.67
N ASN A 163 -12.94 -15.99 16.56
CA ASN A 163 -12.01 -15.66 17.63
C ASN A 163 -10.53 -15.79 17.19
N ASP A 164 -10.27 -16.10 15.92
CA ASP A 164 -8.92 -16.12 15.37
C ASP A 164 -8.32 -14.71 15.38
N ILE A 165 -7.08 -14.61 15.85
CA ILE A 165 -6.36 -13.35 15.89
C ILE A 165 -5.77 -13.08 14.51
N PHE A 166 -6.28 -12.06 13.84
CA PHE A 166 -5.73 -11.58 12.59
C PHE A 166 -4.43 -10.79 12.84
N ARG A 167 -3.32 -11.30 12.30
CA ARG A 167 -1.98 -10.70 12.41
C ARG A 167 -1.44 -10.34 11.02
N PRO A 168 -1.84 -9.19 10.46
CA PRO A 168 -1.36 -8.74 9.16
C PRO A 168 0.15 -8.49 9.19
N VAL A 169 0.77 -8.65 8.02
CA VAL A 169 2.19 -8.34 7.83
C VAL A 169 2.34 -6.81 7.77
N PRO A 170 3.26 -6.22 8.55
CA PRO A 170 3.47 -4.77 8.58
C PRO A 170 3.82 -4.22 7.20
N GLN A 171 3.36 -3.00 6.95
CA GLN A 171 3.73 -2.21 5.77
C GLN A 171 4.46 -0.95 6.24
N PRO A 172 5.79 -1.01 6.40
CA PRO A 172 6.56 0.17 6.72
C PRO A 172 6.30 1.31 5.73
N PHE A 173 6.32 2.52 6.24
CA PHE A 173 6.05 3.74 5.49
C PHE A 173 7.19 4.73 5.72
N ALA A 174 7.61 5.43 4.66
CA ALA A 174 8.57 6.51 4.76
C ALA A 174 8.11 7.72 3.95
N ARG A 175 8.44 8.91 4.46
CA ARG A 175 8.18 10.17 3.78
C ARG A 175 9.39 11.07 3.84
N LEU A 176 9.86 11.49 2.68
CA LEU A 176 10.91 12.47 2.49
C LEU A 176 10.29 13.78 2.01
N GLN A 177 10.61 14.87 2.69
CA GLN A 177 10.33 16.22 2.22
C GLN A 177 11.59 17.05 2.34
N LEU A 178 12.19 17.38 1.19
CA LEU A 178 13.39 18.21 1.14
C LEU A 178 13.06 19.54 0.49
N TYR A 179 13.71 20.58 0.98
CA TYR A 179 13.76 21.88 0.35
C TYR A 179 15.19 22.07 -0.12
N LEU A 180 15.37 22.25 -1.43
CA LEU A 180 16.64 22.61 -2.04
C LEU A 180 16.49 24.02 -2.56
N GLN A 181 17.34 24.94 -2.12
CA GLN A 181 17.28 26.35 -2.50
C GLN A 181 18.63 26.81 -3.04
N SER A 182 18.56 27.57 -4.13
CA SER A 182 19.69 28.39 -4.58
C SER A 182 19.59 29.78 -3.93
N PRO A 183 20.62 30.23 -3.19
CA PRO A 183 20.66 31.57 -2.63
C PRO A 183 20.57 32.67 -3.69
N ALA A 184 20.26 33.90 -3.27
CA ALA A 184 20.10 35.05 -4.16
C ALA A 184 21.39 35.39 -4.94
N GLU A 185 22.53 35.03 -4.37
CA GLU A 185 23.87 35.27 -4.89
C GLU A 185 24.41 34.12 -5.76
N PHE A 186 23.63 33.05 -5.97
CA PHE A 186 24.09 31.83 -6.63
C PHE A 186 24.20 31.97 -8.16
N GLY A 187 25.34 31.53 -8.72
CA GLY A 187 25.62 31.50 -10.15
C GLY A 187 26.24 32.78 -10.72
N PRO A 188 26.66 32.74 -12.01
CA PRO A 188 27.28 33.88 -12.69
C PRO A 188 26.25 34.98 -12.98
N GLU A 189 26.74 36.21 -13.06
CA GLU A 189 25.93 37.35 -13.48
C GLU A 189 25.84 37.38 -15.01
N LEU A 190 24.62 37.34 -15.52
CA LEU A 190 24.30 37.36 -16.95
C LEU A 190 23.21 38.40 -17.17
N LEU A 191 23.46 39.37 -18.05
CA LEU A 191 22.50 40.43 -18.40
C LEU A 191 21.95 41.21 -17.19
N GLY A 192 22.80 41.49 -16.19
CA GLY A 192 22.41 42.23 -14.98
C GLY A 192 21.57 41.43 -13.97
N GLY A 193 21.53 40.10 -14.11
CA GLY A 193 20.84 39.21 -13.17
C GLY A 193 21.56 37.89 -12.95
N LYS A 194 21.14 37.16 -11.92
CA LYS A 194 21.64 35.80 -11.61
C LYS A 194 20.59 34.75 -11.96
N PRO A 195 20.62 34.14 -13.15
CA PRO A 195 19.56 33.23 -13.59
C PRO A 195 19.46 31.97 -12.73
N LEU A 196 20.57 31.54 -12.11
CA LEU A 196 20.61 30.37 -11.24
C LEU A 196 20.24 30.66 -9.77
N ALA A 197 20.06 31.92 -9.38
CA ALA A 197 19.66 32.28 -8.03
C ALA A 197 18.15 32.07 -7.78
N ASN A 198 17.70 32.04 -6.52
CA ASN A 198 16.27 32.09 -6.15
C ASN A 198 15.38 30.98 -6.75
N TRP A 199 15.97 29.87 -7.17
CA TRP A 199 15.28 28.61 -7.40
C TRP A 199 15.05 27.86 -6.09
N GLN A 200 13.89 27.24 -5.97
CA GLN A 200 13.56 26.28 -4.94
C GLN A 200 12.97 25.03 -5.57
N PHE A 201 13.50 23.87 -5.18
CA PHE A 201 13.01 22.56 -5.56
C PHE A 201 12.55 21.85 -4.28
N VAL A 202 11.31 21.39 -4.27
CA VAL A 202 10.70 20.71 -3.12
C VAL A 202 10.21 19.34 -3.58
N PRO A 203 11.09 18.32 -3.63
CA PRO A 203 10.65 16.95 -3.80
C PRO A 203 9.93 16.46 -2.55
N LEU A 204 8.76 15.87 -2.78
CA LEU A 204 8.00 15.11 -1.79
C LEU A 204 7.91 13.68 -2.29
N VAL A 205 8.55 12.77 -1.55
CA VAL A 205 8.60 11.34 -1.86
C VAL A 205 7.97 10.58 -0.71
N THR A 206 7.02 9.73 -1.03
CA THR A 206 6.36 8.80 -0.12
C THR A 206 6.66 7.39 -0.60
N TRP A 207 7.12 6.54 0.30
CA TRP A 207 7.29 5.11 0.08
C TRP A 207 6.43 4.33 1.07
N GLN A 208 5.81 3.26 0.62
CA GLN A 208 5.13 2.30 1.48
C GLN A 208 5.42 0.90 0.95
N ALA A 209 5.86 0.01 1.84
CA ALA A 209 6.06 -1.39 1.48
C ALA A 209 4.75 -1.99 0.97
N GLY A 210 4.82 -2.78 -0.10
CA GLY A 210 3.63 -3.40 -0.67
C GLY A 210 2.96 -4.36 0.31
N SER A 211 1.63 -4.44 0.26
CA SER A 211 0.87 -5.36 1.11
C SER A 211 1.18 -6.82 0.77
N ARG A 212 1.16 -7.69 1.78
CA ARG A 212 1.14 -9.13 1.54
C ARG A 212 -0.28 -9.65 1.42
N PHE A 213 -0.45 -10.65 0.57
CA PHE A 213 -1.70 -11.35 0.36
C PHE A 213 -1.42 -12.81 0.01
N THR A 214 -2.46 -13.64 0.09
CA THR A 214 -2.39 -15.06 -0.26
C THR A 214 -2.68 -15.26 -1.74
N TYR A 215 -1.78 -15.93 -2.44
CA TYR A 215 -1.99 -16.38 -3.82
C TYR A 215 -1.70 -17.88 -3.94
N THR A 216 -2.63 -18.61 -4.55
CA THR A 216 -2.60 -20.08 -4.66
C THR A 216 -2.67 -20.56 -6.11
N GLY A 217 -2.67 -19.65 -7.09
CA GLY A 217 -2.93 -20.00 -8.50
C GLY A 217 -4.39 -20.30 -8.83
N GLY A 218 -5.28 -20.28 -7.84
CA GLY A 218 -6.70 -20.61 -7.96
C GLY A 218 -7.18 -21.41 -6.75
N GLY A 219 -8.40 -21.16 -6.27
CA GLY A 219 -8.95 -21.85 -5.10
C GLY A 219 -8.21 -21.51 -3.80
N SER A 220 -8.18 -22.45 -2.85
CA SER A 220 -7.50 -22.32 -1.56
C SER A 220 -6.61 -23.53 -1.27
N ILE A 221 -5.43 -23.27 -0.71
CA ILE A 221 -4.49 -24.30 -0.25
C ILE A 221 -4.32 -24.10 1.27
N PRO A 222 -4.71 -25.08 2.11
CA PRO A 222 -4.54 -24.99 3.55
C PRO A 222 -3.07 -24.74 3.94
N GLY A 223 -2.85 -23.79 4.84
CA GLY A 223 -1.52 -23.44 5.35
C GLY A 223 -0.80 -22.34 4.58
N VAL A 224 -1.18 -22.05 3.32
CA VAL A 224 -0.58 -20.97 2.52
C VAL A 224 -1.24 -19.63 2.89
N VAL A 225 -0.47 -18.72 3.47
CA VAL A 225 -0.96 -17.40 3.90
C VAL A 225 0.08 -16.31 3.67
N ASN A 226 -0.31 -15.18 3.07
CA ASN A 226 0.56 -14.00 2.88
C ASN A 226 1.90 -14.33 2.18
N ASN A 227 1.88 -15.27 1.22
CA ASN A 227 3.05 -15.77 0.52
C ASN A 227 3.57 -14.83 -0.56
N VAL A 228 2.75 -13.89 -1.05
CA VAL A 228 3.15 -12.92 -2.08
C VAL A 228 3.05 -11.48 -1.57
N GLN A 229 4.02 -10.64 -1.94
CA GLN A 229 4.03 -9.22 -1.63
C GLN A 229 3.78 -8.40 -2.90
N LEU A 230 2.80 -7.49 -2.85
CA LEU A 230 2.63 -6.47 -3.88
C LEU A 230 3.91 -5.65 -4.04
N ARG A 231 4.09 -5.05 -5.21
CA ARG A 231 5.12 -4.06 -5.45
C ARG A 231 4.91 -2.84 -4.54
N ASP A 232 5.98 -2.31 -3.97
CA ASP A 232 5.93 -1.15 -3.08
C ASP A 232 5.26 0.07 -3.74
N PHE A 233 4.53 0.85 -2.96
CA PHE A 233 3.98 2.11 -3.43
C PHE A 233 5.02 3.23 -3.36
N TRP A 234 5.06 4.08 -4.38
CA TRP A 234 5.92 5.26 -4.42
C TRP A 234 5.14 6.48 -4.94
N GLY A 235 4.78 7.38 -4.03
CA GLY A 235 4.22 8.68 -4.37
C GLY A 235 5.34 9.67 -4.58
N THR A 236 5.44 10.28 -5.77
CA THR A 236 6.45 11.30 -6.05
C THR A 236 5.80 12.58 -6.52
N SER A 237 6.22 13.70 -5.96
CA SER A 237 5.84 15.03 -6.45
C SER A 237 7.00 15.99 -6.31
N LEU A 238 7.04 16.99 -7.16
CA LEU A 238 8.07 18.01 -7.17
C LEU A 238 7.40 19.37 -7.38
N ARG A 239 7.61 20.29 -6.44
CA ARG A 239 7.35 21.70 -6.66
C ARG A 239 8.66 22.38 -7.04
N VAL A 240 8.67 23.04 -8.18
CA VAL A 240 9.75 23.92 -8.61
C VAL A 240 9.25 25.35 -8.51
N THR A 241 10.07 26.25 -7.98
CA THR A 241 9.73 27.66 -7.84
C THR A 241 10.93 28.51 -8.23
N LYS A 242 10.70 29.58 -8.97
CA LYS A 242 11.70 30.61 -9.27
C LYS A 242 11.14 31.95 -8.84
N ASN A 243 11.85 32.62 -7.93
CA ASN A 243 11.51 33.98 -7.53
C ASN A 243 12.37 35.00 -8.27
N VAL A 244 11.73 36.04 -8.80
CA VAL A 244 12.38 37.17 -9.47
C VAL A 244 11.97 38.43 -8.70
N ASN A 245 12.94 39.01 -8.01
CA ASN A 245 12.73 40.27 -7.29
C ASN A 245 12.94 41.44 -8.26
N LEU A 246 12.09 42.44 -8.18
CA LEU A 246 12.16 43.66 -8.97
C LEU A 246 12.70 44.82 -8.12
N ASN A 247 13.34 45.80 -8.75
CA ASN A 247 14.02 46.90 -8.05
C ASN A 247 13.08 47.82 -7.24
N ASN A 248 11.79 47.80 -7.54
CA ASN A 248 10.75 48.57 -6.84
C ASN A 248 10.22 47.86 -5.58
N GLY A 249 10.81 46.75 -5.15
CA GLY A 249 10.37 45.97 -3.99
C GLY A 249 9.32 44.90 -4.29
N SER A 250 8.72 44.92 -5.49
CA SER A 250 7.79 43.88 -5.94
C SER A 250 8.52 42.60 -6.34
N SER A 251 7.81 41.48 -6.39
CA SER A 251 8.37 40.19 -6.84
C SER A 251 7.40 39.37 -7.67
N VAL A 252 7.95 38.61 -8.60
CA VAL A 252 7.23 37.66 -9.44
C VAL A 252 7.75 36.26 -9.16
N ARG A 253 6.85 35.37 -8.76
CA ARG A 253 7.15 33.97 -8.47
C ARG A 253 6.50 33.06 -9.50
N PHE A 254 7.34 32.36 -10.26
CA PHE A 254 6.92 31.28 -11.13
C PHE A 254 6.97 29.97 -10.36
N PHE A 255 5.97 29.11 -10.52
CA PHE A 255 6.00 27.77 -9.94
C PHE A 255 5.46 26.73 -10.90
N ALA A 256 5.96 25.50 -10.75
CA ALA A 256 5.49 24.31 -11.43
C ALA A 256 5.33 23.18 -10.41
N ASP A 257 4.14 22.59 -10.34
CA ASP A 257 3.86 21.40 -9.55
C ASP A 257 3.77 20.21 -10.47
N VAL A 258 4.64 19.23 -10.26
CA VAL A 258 4.68 17.98 -11.02
C VAL A 258 4.30 16.84 -10.09
N SER A 259 3.18 16.15 -10.37
CA SER A 259 2.85 14.87 -9.72
C SER A 259 3.42 13.71 -10.51
N ASN A 260 3.73 12.60 -9.86
CA ASN A 260 4.30 11.40 -10.46
C ASN A 260 5.53 11.69 -11.35
N VAL A 261 6.54 12.29 -10.74
CA VAL A 261 7.78 12.72 -11.43
C VAL A 261 8.48 11.51 -12.08
N ILE A 262 8.43 10.34 -11.45
CA ILE A 262 9.05 9.12 -11.99
C ILE A 262 8.15 8.35 -12.98
N ASN A 263 6.94 8.83 -13.28
CA ASN A 263 5.97 8.20 -14.19
C ASN A 263 5.67 6.73 -13.87
N ARG A 264 5.56 6.41 -12.58
CA ARG A 264 5.26 5.06 -12.12
C ARG A 264 3.76 4.82 -12.16
N ARG A 265 3.33 3.58 -12.39
CA ARG A 265 1.91 3.20 -12.29
C ARG A 265 1.66 2.43 -11.00
N ASN A 266 0.51 2.67 -10.37
CA ASN A 266 0.12 1.98 -9.14
C ASN A 266 -0.86 0.86 -9.48
N PHE A 267 -0.53 -0.34 -9.04
CA PHE A 267 -1.38 -1.51 -9.20
C PHE A 267 -2.45 -1.55 -8.12
N ASN A 268 -3.70 -1.71 -8.53
CA ASN A 268 -4.79 -2.00 -7.61
C ASN A 268 -5.45 -3.33 -8.01
N PRO A 269 -5.22 -4.42 -7.25
CA PRO A 269 -5.80 -5.73 -7.54
C PRO A 269 -7.32 -5.79 -7.27
N PHE A 270 -7.86 -4.82 -6.51
CA PHE A 270 -9.26 -4.80 -6.08
C PHE A 270 -10.14 -3.84 -6.90
N ASN A 271 -9.60 -3.23 -7.96
CA ASN A 271 -10.39 -2.34 -8.82
C ASN A 271 -11.24 -3.13 -9.83
N SER A 272 -12.42 -2.61 -10.16
CA SER A 272 -13.45 -3.20 -11.02
C SER A 272 -13.05 -3.44 -12.48
N GLY A 273 -11.80 -3.15 -12.87
CA GLY A 273 -11.27 -3.40 -14.22
C GLY A 273 -11.03 -4.88 -14.54
N SER A 274 -11.04 -5.74 -13.53
CA SER A 274 -11.03 -7.20 -13.66
C SER A 274 -12.46 -7.73 -13.92
N ILE A 275 -13.11 -7.25 -14.99
CA ILE A 275 -14.54 -7.53 -15.29
C ILE A 275 -14.80 -9.02 -15.60
N SER A 276 -13.76 -9.76 -16.01
CA SER A 276 -13.77 -11.22 -15.96
C SER A 276 -12.69 -11.65 -14.97
N GLY A 277 -12.99 -12.61 -14.09
CA GLY A 277 -11.99 -13.17 -13.17
C GLY A 277 -10.73 -13.70 -13.87
N ASN A 278 -10.78 -13.91 -15.19
CA ASN A 278 -9.69 -14.38 -16.03
C ASN A 278 -8.56 -13.35 -16.20
N ASP A 279 -8.84 -12.04 -16.33
CA ASP A 279 -7.78 -11.04 -16.57
C ASP A 279 -6.77 -10.96 -15.39
N TYR A 280 -7.26 -11.06 -14.16
CA TYR A 280 -6.40 -11.10 -12.97
C TYR A 280 -5.60 -12.40 -12.93
N LEU A 281 -6.23 -13.53 -13.23
CA LEU A 281 -5.57 -14.84 -13.23
C LEU A 281 -4.49 -14.89 -14.31
N ASP A 282 -4.76 -14.41 -15.52
CA ASP A 282 -3.82 -14.35 -16.64
C ASP A 282 -2.64 -13.42 -16.34
N TYR A 283 -2.92 -12.25 -15.75
CA TYR A 283 -1.87 -11.35 -15.28
C TYR A 283 -0.97 -12.03 -14.25
N MET A 284 -1.55 -12.58 -13.17
CA MET A 284 -0.79 -13.25 -12.10
C MET A 284 -0.03 -14.48 -12.64
N ALA A 285 -0.64 -15.23 -13.55
CA ALA A 285 -0.06 -16.38 -14.23
C ALA A 285 1.13 -16.01 -15.13
N SER A 286 1.14 -14.80 -15.69
CA SER A 286 2.24 -14.31 -16.53
C SER A 286 3.44 -13.79 -15.72
N LEU A 287 3.27 -13.50 -14.42
CA LEU A 287 4.37 -13.04 -13.59
C LEU A 287 5.34 -14.18 -13.30
N HIS A 288 6.64 -13.90 -13.46
CA HIS A 288 7.69 -14.83 -13.08
C HIS A 288 7.96 -14.71 -11.57
N LEU A 289 7.08 -15.31 -10.76
CA LEU A 289 7.18 -15.29 -9.31
C LEU A 289 8.41 -16.07 -8.81
N PRO A 290 8.90 -15.77 -7.57
CA PRO A 290 9.97 -16.54 -6.94
C PRO A 290 9.73 -18.05 -6.92
N ALA A 291 10.79 -18.84 -7.12
CA ALA A 291 10.70 -20.29 -7.22
C ALA A 291 10.14 -20.95 -5.94
N ASP A 292 10.48 -20.42 -4.77
CA ASP A 292 9.96 -20.86 -3.47
C ASP A 292 8.45 -20.63 -3.35
N VAL A 293 7.95 -19.49 -3.83
CA VAL A 293 6.50 -19.20 -3.90
C VAL A 293 5.79 -20.17 -4.84
N LEU A 294 6.37 -20.43 -6.02
CA LEU A 294 5.79 -21.35 -7.00
C LEU A 294 5.80 -22.81 -6.52
N ASP A 295 6.85 -23.22 -5.81
CA ASP A 295 6.97 -24.57 -5.24
C ASP A 295 5.95 -24.77 -4.11
N GLU A 296 5.79 -23.80 -3.21
CA GLU A 296 4.80 -23.82 -2.12
C GLU A 296 3.37 -24.08 -2.62
N ILE A 297 3.03 -23.55 -3.81
CA ILE A 297 1.70 -23.69 -4.42
C ILE A 297 1.65 -24.77 -5.51
N GLY A 298 2.72 -25.55 -5.70
CA GLY A 298 2.77 -26.67 -6.66
C GLY A 298 2.77 -26.26 -8.14
N LEU A 299 3.18 -25.04 -8.46
CA LEU A 299 3.20 -24.48 -9.82
C LEU A 299 4.60 -24.35 -10.43
N ILE A 300 5.66 -24.82 -9.77
CA ILE A 300 7.05 -24.65 -10.25
C ILE A 300 7.28 -25.18 -11.68
N ASN A 301 6.60 -26.27 -12.08
CA ASN A 301 6.74 -26.84 -13.43
C ASN A 301 5.77 -26.26 -14.47
N GLN A 302 4.85 -25.40 -14.04
CA GLN A 302 3.85 -24.70 -14.87
C GLN A 302 4.18 -23.20 -15.00
N ARG A 303 5.01 -22.73 -14.07
CA ARG A 303 5.69 -21.45 -13.86
C ARG A 303 6.95 -21.25 -14.70
N VAL A 304 7.23 -20.03 -15.15
CA VAL A 304 8.62 -19.58 -15.28
C VAL A 304 8.99 -18.94 -13.93
N PRO A 305 9.97 -19.46 -13.18
CA PRO A 305 10.43 -18.82 -11.95
C PRO A 305 11.21 -17.54 -12.25
N GLY A 306 11.10 -16.55 -11.36
CA GLY A 306 11.81 -15.28 -11.50
C GLY A 306 11.75 -14.41 -10.24
N SER A 307 11.77 -13.10 -10.42
CA SER A 307 11.75 -12.13 -9.32
C SER A 307 10.63 -11.10 -9.44
N ASP A 308 9.62 -11.38 -10.26
CA ASP A 308 8.50 -10.46 -10.45
C ASP A 308 7.67 -10.34 -9.17
N LYS A 309 7.08 -9.17 -9.00
CA LYS A 309 6.09 -8.91 -7.95
C LYS A 309 4.76 -8.53 -8.57
N PRO A 310 3.62 -8.93 -7.99
CA PRO A 310 2.34 -8.37 -8.40
C PRO A 310 2.34 -6.86 -8.29
N GLY A 311 1.98 -6.21 -9.40
CA GLY A 311 2.17 -4.80 -9.66
C GLY A 311 3.34 -4.47 -10.59
N ASP A 312 4.16 -5.43 -11.00
CA ASP A 312 5.02 -5.30 -12.17
C ASP A 312 4.17 -5.27 -13.44
N TYR A 313 4.64 -4.49 -14.42
CA TYR A 313 3.89 -4.24 -15.64
C TYR A 313 4.82 -4.17 -16.84
N ARG A 314 4.29 -4.65 -17.98
CA ARG A 314 4.88 -4.41 -19.29
C ARG A 314 4.79 -2.91 -19.64
N PRO A 315 5.88 -2.26 -20.09
CA PRO A 315 5.84 -0.90 -20.61
C PRO A 315 4.81 -0.74 -21.74
N ALA A 316 4.31 0.48 -21.96
CA ALA A 316 3.20 0.71 -22.89
C ALA A 316 3.57 0.53 -24.37
N ASP A 317 4.83 0.78 -24.69
CA ASP A 317 5.48 0.71 -25.99
C ASP A 317 6.08 -0.66 -26.31
N VAL A 318 6.11 -1.57 -25.34
CA VAL A 318 6.61 -2.94 -25.52
C VAL A 318 5.46 -3.84 -25.95
N GLU A 319 5.62 -4.60 -27.03
CA GLU A 319 4.62 -5.57 -27.52
C GLU A 319 4.56 -6.83 -26.64
N TYR A 320 3.41 -7.51 -26.60
CA TYR A 320 3.23 -8.70 -25.76
C TYR A 320 3.87 -9.92 -26.44
N VAL A 321 4.68 -10.67 -25.72
CA VAL A 321 5.27 -11.93 -26.19
C VAL A 321 4.90 -13.02 -25.20
N PRO A 322 3.89 -13.87 -25.50
CA PRO A 322 3.48 -14.92 -24.58
C PRO A 322 4.60 -15.93 -24.36
N ILE A 323 4.75 -16.38 -23.11
CA ILE A 323 5.62 -17.50 -22.75
C ILE A 323 4.73 -18.67 -22.32
N GLU A 324 4.78 -19.76 -23.07
CA GLU A 324 4.07 -21.00 -22.76
C GLU A 324 5.02 -21.96 -22.05
N VAL A 325 4.65 -22.40 -20.85
CA VAL A 325 5.45 -23.32 -20.04
C VAL A 325 5.01 -24.75 -20.32
N SER A 326 5.94 -25.64 -20.57
CA SER A 326 5.66 -27.06 -20.77
C SER A 326 6.79 -27.94 -20.27
N VAL A 327 6.48 -29.15 -19.83
CA VAL A 327 7.49 -30.19 -19.56
C VAL A 327 7.88 -30.89 -20.86
N ASN A 328 6.89 -31.11 -21.74
CA ASN A 328 7.07 -31.62 -23.08
C ASN A 328 6.53 -30.58 -24.07
N LEU A 329 7.36 -30.17 -25.03
CA LEU A 329 6.95 -29.24 -26.08
C LEU A 329 5.72 -29.79 -26.83
N PRO A 330 4.75 -28.93 -27.19
CA PRO A 330 3.56 -29.37 -27.91
C PRO A 330 3.92 -29.81 -29.34
N THR A 331 2.96 -30.39 -30.06
CA THR A 331 3.16 -30.85 -31.45
C THR A 331 3.17 -29.71 -32.47
N GLN A 332 2.51 -28.60 -32.15
CA GLN A 332 2.47 -27.38 -32.95
C GLN A 332 2.60 -26.17 -32.02
N GLY A 333 3.10 -25.06 -32.54
CA GLY A 333 3.28 -23.83 -31.77
C GLY A 333 2.88 -22.57 -32.53
N ASN A 334 2.96 -21.45 -31.82
CA ASN A 334 2.76 -20.10 -32.34
C ASN A 334 4.12 -19.46 -32.60
N THR A 335 4.32 -18.90 -33.78
CA THR A 335 5.59 -18.23 -34.17
C THR A 335 5.89 -16.98 -33.34
N ARG A 336 4.88 -16.38 -32.70
CA ARG A 336 5.04 -15.24 -31.79
C ARG A 336 5.45 -15.64 -30.37
N ALA A 337 5.13 -16.87 -29.94
CA ALA A 337 5.32 -17.29 -28.56
C ALA A 337 6.74 -17.81 -28.30
N LEU A 338 7.19 -17.64 -27.06
CA LEU A 338 8.31 -18.39 -26.51
C LEU A 338 7.77 -19.60 -25.75
N TYR A 339 8.51 -20.69 -25.79
CA TYR A 339 8.15 -21.93 -25.10
C TYR A 339 9.24 -22.26 -24.09
N TYR A 340 8.91 -22.21 -22.81
CA TYR A 340 9.83 -22.53 -21.73
C TYR A 340 9.69 -24.00 -21.34
N ASN A 341 10.75 -24.78 -21.52
CA ASN A 341 10.82 -26.14 -20.99
C ASN A 341 11.24 -26.08 -19.52
N SER A 342 10.32 -26.38 -18.61
CA SER A 342 10.56 -26.25 -17.16
C SER A 342 11.51 -27.30 -16.60
N THR A 343 11.74 -28.41 -17.31
CA THR A 343 12.70 -29.45 -16.90
C THR A 343 14.12 -29.13 -17.36
N GLU A 344 14.27 -28.55 -18.56
CA GLU A 344 15.57 -28.22 -19.15
C GLU A 344 16.06 -26.81 -18.79
N GLY A 345 15.14 -25.91 -18.40
CA GLY A 345 15.44 -24.50 -18.18
C GLY A 345 15.76 -23.74 -19.47
N LYS A 346 15.20 -24.16 -20.61
CA LYS A 346 15.49 -23.63 -21.94
C LYS A 346 14.27 -23.03 -22.62
N TYR A 347 14.51 -22.05 -23.49
CA TYR A 347 13.50 -21.42 -24.32
C TYR A 347 13.59 -21.90 -25.76
N TYR A 348 12.42 -22.19 -26.33
CA TYR A 348 12.23 -22.64 -27.70
C TYR A 348 11.29 -21.70 -28.45
N GLN A 349 11.41 -21.66 -29.78
CA GLN A 349 10.49 -20.97 -30.68
C GLN A 349 9.98 -21.91 -31.76
N TRP A 350 8.72 -21.71 -32.14
CA TRP A 350 8.15 -22.39 -33.30
C TRP A 350 8.51 -21.64 -34.58
N ASN A 351 9.21 -22.27 -35.51
CA ASN A 351 9.61 -21.64 -36.77
C ASN A 351 8.57 -21.79 -37.91
N GLY A 352 7.40 -22.37 -37.62
CA GLY A 352 6.38 -22.72 -38.61
C GLY A 352 6.31 -24.22 -38.91
N THR A 353 7.35 -24.99 -38.59
CA THR A 353 7.45 -26.43 -38.89
C THR A 353 7.95 -27.27 -37.71
N ALA A 354 8.85 -26.73 -36.90
CA ALA A 354 9.41 -27.41 -35.73
C ALA A 354 9.76 -26.41 -34.62
N PHE A 355 9.94 -26.94 -33.41
CA PHE A 355 10.57 -26.19 -32.32
C PHE A 355 12.08 -26.16 -32.51
N VAL A 356 12.64 -24.95 -32.39
CA VAL A 356 14.08 -24.69 -32.43
C VAL A 356 14.47 -23.89 -31.19
N ASP A 357 15.75 -23.92 -30.81
CA ASP A 357 16.27 -23.08 -29.72
C ASP A 357 15.92 -21.61 -30.02
N ALA A 358 15.39 -20.91 -29.02
CA ALA A 358 15.09 -19.49 -29.15
C ALA A 358 16.40 -18.69 -29.25
N ASP A 359 16.40 -17.62 -30.06
CA ASP A 359 17.55 -16.71 -30.11
C ASP A 359 17.75 -16.06 -28.73
N GLY A 360 18.93 -16.25 -28.12
CA GLY A 360 19.22 -15.77 -26.78
C GLY A 360 19.04 -14.25 -26.64
N LYS A 361 19.41 -13.46 -27.67
CA LYS A 361 19.21 -12.01 -27.65
C LYS A 361 17.73 -11.62 -27.66
N PHE A 362 16.91 -12.39 -28.35
CA PHE A 362 15.47 -12.19 -28.36
C PHE A 362 14.86 -12.53 -27.00
N VAL A 363 15.27 -13.66 -26.40
CA VAL A 363 14.84 -14.06 -25.04
C VAL A 363 15.22 -13.00 -24.02
N ASP A 364 16.48 -12.57 -23.99
CA ASP A 364 16.98 -11.55 -23.05
C ASP A 364 16.16 -10.27 -23.17
N ARG A 365 15.90 -9.79 -24.39
CA ARG A 365 15.05 -8.62 -24.62
C ARG A 365 13.62 -8.81 -24.10
N VAL A 366 13.01 -9.97 -24.35
CA VAL A 366 11.64 -10.28 -23.87
C VAL A 366 11.58 -10.29 -22.34
N LEU A 367 12.61 -10.82 -21.68
CA LEU A 367 12.69 -10.88 -20.23
C LEU A 367 12.97 -9.50 -19.61
N ASP A 368 13.96 -8.77 -20.14
CA ASP A 368 14.35 -7.44 -19.67
C ASP A 368 13.23 -6.41 -19.82
N ASP A 369 12.54 -6.41 -20.96
CA ASP A 369 11.42 -5.52 -21.24
C ASP A 369 10.12 -5.97 -20.53
N LYS A 370 10.13 -7.13 -19.85
CA LYS A 370 8.96 -7.79 -19.27
C LYS A 370 7.83 -7.95 -20.30
N ALA A 371 8.18 -8.22 -21.55
CA ALA A 371 7.24 -8.32 -22.67
C ALA A 371 6.23 -9.47 -22.50
N TYR A 372 6.54 -10.43 -21.64
CA TYR A 372 5.71 -11.58 -21.27
C TYR A 372 4.60 -11.28 -20.27
N ILE A 373 4.56 -10.09 -19.65
CA ILE A 373 3.49 -9.75 -18.70
C ILE A 373 2.19 -9.47 -19.45
N ASN A 374 1.19 -10.31 -19.21
CA ASN A 374 -0.15 -10.18 -19.76
C ASN A 374 -0.94 -9.13 -18.96
N MET A 375 -0.87 -7.89 -19.43
CA MET A 375 -1.56 -6.76 -18.79
C MET A 375 -3.09 -6.90 -18.94
N PRO A 376 -3.88 -6.64 -17.87
CA PRO A 376 -5.34 -6.59 -17.96
C PRO A 376 -5.82 -5.67 -19.09
N ASN A 377 -6.95 -6.01 -19.71
CA ASN A 377 -7.45 -5.27 -20.87
C ASN A 377 -7.77 -3.81 -20.51
N GLN A 378 -8.30 -3.57 -19.30
CA GLN A 378 -8.66 -2.24 -18.79
C GLN A 378 -7.58 -1.64 -17.90
N ARG A 379 -6.38 -1.43 -18.46
CA ARG A 379 -5.20 -0.93 -17.71
C ARG A 379 -5.43 0.34 -16.91
N PHE A 380 -6.35 1.20 -17.35
CA PHE A 380 -6.67 2.46 -16.68
C PHE A 380 -7.38 2.28 -15.33
N PHE A 381 -7.99 1.11 -15.06
CA PHE A 381 -8.52 0.80 -13.73
C PHE A 381 -7.46 0.13 -12.84
N ASN A 382 -6.62 -0.73 -13.39
CA ASN A 382 -5.70 -1.53 -12.58
C ASN A 382 -4.29 -0.94 -12.43
N PHE A 383 -3.84 -0.08 -13.35
CA PHE A 383 -2.48 0.49 -13.39
C PHE A 383 -2.52 1.99 -13.74
N LEU A 384 -2.88 2.82 -12.76
CA LEU A 384 -3.10 4.26 -12.96
C LEU A 384 -2.31 5.11 -11.97
N ASP A 385 -1.63 6.13 -12.49
CA ASP A 385 -1.11 7.28 -11.73
C ASP A 385 -0.69 8.37 -12.74
N PRO A 386 -1.61 9.19 -13.26
CA PRO A 386 -1.29 10.14 -14.32
C PRO A 386 -0.35 11.24 -13.80
N ARG A 387 0.70 11.53 -14.56
CA ARG A 387 1.53 12.71 -14.34
C ARG A 387 0.72 13.97 -14.65
N THR A 388 0.64 14.88 -13.69
CA THR A 388 0.07 16.21 -13.90
C THR A 388 1.16 17.26 -13.72
N ILE A 389 1.13 18.28 -14.57
CA ILE A 389 2.03 19.44 -14.47
C ILE A 389 1.16 20.68 -14.39
N ARG A 390 1.25 21.43 -13.30
CA ARG A 390 0.50 22.67 -13.08
C ARG A 390 1.47 23.83 -12.99
N PHE A 391 1.30 24.82 -13.85
CA PHE A 391 2.09 26.04 -13.83
C PHE A 391 1.29 27.17 -13.19
N GLY A 392 1.97 28.08 -12.52
CA GLY A 392 1.36 29.30 -12.04
C GLY A 392 2.36 30.42 -11.83
N VAL A 393 1.82 31.62 -11.75
CA VAL A 393 2.56 32.86 -11.51
C VAL A 393 1.87 33.59 -10.37
N ARG A 394 2.65 34.02 -9.38
CA ARG A 394 2.19 34.90 -8.30
C ARG A 394 2.94 36.22 -8.38
N PHE A 395 2.18 37.31 -8.36
CA PHE A 395 2.70 38.66 -8.21
C PHE A 395 2.59 39.08 -6.75
N SER A 396 3.57 39.84 -6.26
CA SER A 396 3.54 40.46 -4.94
C SER A 396 4.05 41.88 -5.10
N PHE A 397 3.25 42.86 -4.67
CA PHE A 397 3.48 44.30 -4.88
C PHE A 397 4.00 44.95 -3.62
#